data_AF-A0A3E1DMH4-F1
#
_entry.id   AF-A0A3E1DMH4-F1
#
_cell.length_a   1.000
_cell.length_b   1.000
_cell.length_c   1.000
_cell.angle_alpha   90.00
_cell.angle_beta   90.00
_cell.angle_gamma   90.00
#
_symmetry.space_group_name_H-M   'P 1'
#
loop_
_entity.id
_entity.type
_entity.pdbx_description
1 polymer ?
#
loop_
_entity_poly.entity_id
_entity_poly.type
_entity_poly.pdbx_seq_one_letter_code
_entity_poly.pdbx_strand_id
1 'polypeptide(L)'
;MTILNTPIFLQRLRNLSVSLLLIVVVGVFYAAIPYFQRYFSVHTHFFAEDFTRWQVLLTVTLGYVFLLMVFYLSEKTPGISKSILCLRALKRLVSSPQLTWRAGLPADERLGLLSVLLKAFFAPLMVVWLFDHTALMLSNGSELLAAWGKPETDWLSLFNDHGFWFLFKLILFLDVVFFTIGYLIELPALNNEIRSVDPTLLGWTVALACYPPFNDLTSKIFGGGYSADFPHFDHPVFHVVANVLLLALMAIYTSASVALNFKASNLTHRGIIAHGPYRFIRHPAYVCKNLAWWIGLGPALILAIQTSLTAILMTVGSMFGWSVIYYMRALTEEDHLRSVDDTYDQYCQKVKYRFIPGVV
;
A
#
# COMPACT_ATOMS: atom_id res chain seq x y z
N MET A 1 5.88 -4.51 45.63
CA MET A 1 4.72 -4.96 44.82
C MET A 1 3.69 -3.84 44.89
N THR A 2 3.90 -2.79 44.09
CA THR A 2 3.12 -1.55 44.15
C THR A 2 1.78 -1.76 43.46
N ILE A 3 0.73 -1.44 44.18
CA ILE A 3 -0.68 -1.56 43.82
C ILE A 3 -0.90 -0.99 42.42
N LEU A 4 -1.36 -1.83 41.49
CA LEU A 4 -1.91 -1.42 40.21
C LEU A 4 -2.91 -0.29 40.47
N ASN A 5 -2.63 0.92 39.99
CA ASN A 5 -3.57 2.02 40.08
C ASN A 5 -4.82 1.61 39.28
N THR A 6 -5.90 1.22 39.97
CA THR A 6 -7.08 0.55 39.38
C THR A 6 -7.60 1.24 38.11
N PRO A 7 -7.67 2.59 38.02
CA PRO A 7 -8.09 3.28 36.80
C PRO A 7 -7.15 3.06 35.60
N ILE A 8 -5.84 3.04 35.83
CA ILE A 8 -4.82 2.85 34.79
C ILE A 8 -4.92 1.42 34.25
N PHE A 9 -5.02 0.43 35.13
CA PHE A 9 -5.15 -0.97 34.73
C PHE A 9 -6.44 -1.22 33.93
N LEU A 10 -7.57 -0.67 34.38
CA LEU A 10 -8.84 -0.74 33.65
C LEU A 10 -8.74 -0.10 32.26
N GLN A 11 -8.04 1.03 32.11
CA GLN A 11 -7.84 1.66 30.81
C GLN A 11 -7.01 0.80 29.86
N ARG A 12 -5.94 0.14 30.36
CA ARG A 12 -5.15 -0.82 29.58
C ARG A 12 -5.99 -1.99 29.09
N LEU A 13 -6.77 -2.59 29.99
CA LEU A 13 -7.69 -3.69 29.63
C LEU A 13 -8.72 -3.25 28.60
N ARG A 14 -9.32 -2.06 28.74
CA ARG A 14 -10.27 -1.52 27.76
C ARG A 14 -9.64 -1.35 26.38
N ASN A 15 -8.44 -0.76 26.31
CA ASN A 15 -7.72 -0.58 25.04
C ASN A 15 -7.44 -1.93 24.36
N LEU A 16 -6.95 -2.90 25.14
CA LEU A 16 -6.66 -4.24 24.65
C LEU A 16 -7.94 -4.94 24.18
N SER A 17 -8.97 -5.06 25.02
CA SER A 17 -10.20 -5.78 24.70
C SER A 17 -10.91 -5.21 23.47
N VAL A 18 -10.99 -3.89 23.32
CA VAL A 18 -11.61 -3.27 22.15
C VAL A 18 -10.77 -3.50 20.89
N SER A 19 -9.44 -3.43 21.00
CA SER A 19 -8.57 -3.73 19.85
C SER A 19 -8.69 -5.19 19.40
N LEU A 20 -8.73 -6.15 20.34
CA LEU A 20 -8.93 -7.56 20.03
C LEU A 20 -10.30 -7.82 19.40
N LEU A 21 -11.36 -7.20 19.93
CA LEU A 21 -12.70 -7.29 19.35
C LEU A 21 -12.70 -6.85 17.88
N LEU A 22 -12.10 -5.68 17.58
CA LEU A 22 -12.04 -5.18 16.22
C LEU A 22 -11.21 -6.07 15.29
N ILE A 23 -10.08 -6.61 15.77
CA ILE A 23 -9.27 -7.57 15.01
C ILE A 23 -10.09 -8.83 14.68
N VAL A 24 -10.84 -9.36 15.65
CA VAL A 24 -11.72 -10.53 15.42
C VAL A 24 -12.81 -10.20 14.40
N VAL A 25 -13.47 -9.04 14.53
CA VAL A 25 -14.49 -8.61 13.57
C VAL A 25 -13.94 -8.51 12.15
N VAL A 26 -12.75 -7.92 11.99
CA VAL A 26 -12.07 -7.84 10.69
C VAL A 26 -11.71 -9.25 10.19
N GLY A 27 -11.15 -10.11 11.04
CA GLY A 27 -10.83 -11.50 10.69
C GLY A 27 -12.04 -12.30 10.23
N VAL A 28 -13.18 -12.17 10.92
CA VAL A 28 -14.46 -12.78 10.53
C VAL A 28 -14.94 -12.26 9.19
N PHE A 29 -14.85 -10.95 8.95
CA PHE A 29 -15.19 -10.36 7.65
C PHE A 29 -14.36 -10.98 6.51
N TYR A 30 -13.03 -11.07 6.66
CA TYR A 30 -12.18 -11.70 5.64
C TYR A 30 -12.43 -13.20 5.47
N ALA A 31 -12.78 -13.91 6.55
CA ALA A 31 -13.15 -15.32 6.49
C ALA A 31 -14.52 -15.57 5.83
N ALA A 32 -15.46 -14.64 5.95
CA ALA A 32 -16.86 -14.83 5.51
C ALA A 32 -17.11 -14.44 4.05
N ILE A 33 -16.33 -13.52 3.49
CA ILE A 33 -16.57 -12.98 2.15
C ILE A 33 -15.92 -13.89 1.07
N PRO A 34 -16.70 -14.43 0.09
CA PRO A 34 -16.19 -15.38 -0.89
C PRO A 34 -15.01 -14.89 -1.74
N TYR A 35 -14.97 -13.59 -2.07
CA TYR A 35 -13.82 -13.01 -2.77
C TYR A 35 -12.53 -13.21 -1.96
N PHE A 36 -12.55 -12.89 -0.67
CA PHE A 36 -11.37 -12.98 0.17
C PHE A 36 -10.99 -14.43 0.47
N GLN A 37 -11.96 -15.35 0.61
CA GLN A 37 -11.66 -16.78 0.70
C GLN A 37 -10.80 -17.26 -0.48
N ARG A 38 -11.15 -16.86 -1.71
CA ARG A 38 -10.36 -17.16 -2.91
C ARG A 38 -9.04 -16.39 -2.95
N TYR A 39 -9.05 -15.12 -2.60
CA TYR A 39 -7.86 -14.28 -2.63
C TYR A 39 -6.76 -14.80 -1.68
N PHE A 40 -7.18 -15.25 -0.49
CA PHE A 40 -6.28 -15.74 0.56
C PHE A 40 -6.00 -17.26 0.46
N SER A 41 -6.66 -18.00 -0.44
CA SER A 41 -6.32 -19.40 -0.75
C SER A 41 -5.16 -19.55 -1.73
N VAL A 42 -4.63 -18.45 -2.29
CA VAL A 42 -3.44 -18.48 -3.14
C VAL A 42 -2.25 -18.95 -2.32
N HIS A 43 -1.47 -19.87 -2.90
CA HIS A 43 -0.29 -20.46 -2.28
C HIS A 43 0.97 -19.74 -2.77
N THR A 44 1.91 -19.55 -1.86
CA THR A 44 3.24 -19.03 -2.15
C THR A 44 4.24 -20.04 -1.61
N HIS A 45 5.08 -20.55 -2.50
CA HIS A 45 6.16 -21.45 -2.15
C HIS A 45 7.26 -20.68 -1.41
N PHE A 46 7.63 -21.14 -0.22
CA PHE A 46 8.68 -20.53 0.57
C PHE A 46 9.57 -21.61 1.20
N PHE A 47 10.85 -21.58 0.84
CA PHE A 47 11.83 -22.63 1.16
C PHE A 47 11.43 -24.01 0.62
N ALA A 48 10.73 -24.81 1.42
CA ALA A 48 10.35 -26.19 1.11
C ALA A 48 8.86 -26.46 1.34
N GLU A 49 8.09 -25.44 1.71
CA GLU A 49 6.68 -25.56 2.05
C GLU A 49 5.85 -24.53 1.29
N ASP A 50 4.61 -24.89 1.01
CA ASP A 50 3.62 -23.98 0.44
C ASP A 50 2.77 -23.38 1.54
N PHE A 51 2.74 -22.05 1.59
CA PHE A 51 1.90 -21.32 2.52
C PHE A 51 0.77 -20.64 1.77
N THR A 52 -0.46 -20.89 2.22
CA THR A 52 -1.58 -20.04 1.80
C THR A 52 -1.42 -18.65 2.42
N ARG A 53 -1.83 -17.62 1.70
CA ARG A 53 -1.91 -16.26 2.24
C ARG A 53 -2.75 -16.19 3.53
N TRP A 54 -3.77 -17.05 3.66
CA TRP A 54 -4.56 -17.18 4.87
C TRP A 54 -3.74 -17.66 6.07
N GLN A 55 -2.93 -18.71 5.92
CA GLN A 55 -2.03 -19.19 6.97
C GLN A 55 -1.04 -18.12 7.40
N VAL A 56 -0.44 -17.40 6.44
CA VAL A 56 0.48 -16.29 6.71
C VAL A 56 -0.23 -15.20 7.52
N LEU A 57 -1.41 -14.76 7.07
CA LEU A 57 -2.18 -13.71 7.74
C LEU A 57 -2.56 -14.11 9.16
N LEU A 58 -3.03 -15.34 9.38
CA LEU A 58 -3.36 -15.85 10.71
C LEU A 58 -2.13 -15.89 11.63
N THR A 59 -1.02 -16.46 11.18
CA THR A 59 0.22 -16.56 11.97
C THR A 59 0.72 -15.18 12.38
N VAL A 60 0.79 -14.24 11.43
CA VAL A 60 1.22 -12.86 11.71
C VAL A 60 0.22 -12.15 12.63
N THR A 61 -1.09 -12.38 12.47
CA THR A 61 -2.12 -11.80 13.34
C THR A 61 -1.99 -12.31 14.78
N LEU A 62 -1.71 -13.59 14.99
CA LEU A 62 -1.48 -14.16 16.33
C LEU A 62 -0.25 -13.53 16.99
N GLY A 63 0.86 -13.42 16.25
CA GLY A 63 2.06 -12.71 16.73
C GLY A 63 1.77 -11.24 17.04
N TYR A 64 1.02 -10.55 16.18
CA TYR A 64 0.63 -9.16 16.37
C TYR A 64 -0.26 -8.98 17.61
N VAL A 65 -1.24 -9.86 17.84
CA VAL A 65 -2.09 -9.86 19.04
C VAL A 65 -1.26 -10.03 20.31
N PHE A 66 -0.27 -10.92 20.30
CA PHE A 66 0.64 -11.09 21.42
C PHE A 66 1.46 -9.82 21.69
N LEU A 67 2.04 -9.22 20.66
CA LEU A 67 2.79 -7.96 20.78
C LEU A 67 1.89 -6.81 21.28
N LEU A 68 0.66 -6.74 20.80
CA LEU A 68 -0.32 -5.73 21.22
C LEU A 68 -0.72 -5.89 22.69
N MET A 69 -0.85 -7.14 23.15
CA MET A 69 -1.06 -7.47 24.57
C MET A 69 0.11 -6.97 25.42
N VAL A 70 1.35 -7.28 25.02
CA VAL A 70 2.56 -6.79 25.71
C VAL A 70 2.58 -5.26 25.73
N PHE A 71 2.31 -4.61 24.59
CA PHE A 71 2.28 -3.15 24.47
C PHE A 71 1.28 -2.51 25.43
N TYR A 72 -0.01 -2.86 25.36
CA TYR A 72 -1.03 -2.23 26.20
C TYR A 72 -0.84 -2.52 27.68
N LEU A 73 -0.36 -3.72 28.05
CA LEU A 73 -0.13 -4.05 29.45
C LEU A 73 1.11 -3.36 30.04
N SER A 74 2.10 -3.01 29.21
CA SER A 74 3.35 -2.34 29.63
C SER A 74 3.35 -0.82 29.49
N GLU A 75 2.37 -0.24 28.79
CA GLU A 75 2.28 1.20 28.53
C GLU A 75 2.22 2.02 29.83
N LYS A 76 3.21 2.91 30.04
CA LYS A 76 3.35 3.69 31.28
C LYS A 76 2.17 4.64 31.52
N THR A 77 1.69 5.29 30.46
CA THR A 77 0.64 6.33 30.51
C THR A 77 -0.44 6.02 29.46
N PRO A 78 -1.33 5.05 29.72
CA PRO A 78 -2.29 4.58 28.72
C PRO A 78 -3.35 5.64 28.43
N GLY A 79 -3.33 6.16 27.20
CA GLY A 79 -4.38 7.04 26.68
C GLY A 79 -5.61 6.28 26.19
N ILE A 80 -6.55 7.01 25.58
CA ILE A 80 -7.68 6.39 24.87
C ILE A 80 -7.18 5.95 23.49
N SER A 81 -7.21 4.64 23.22
CA SER A 81 -6.80 4.10 21.92
C SER A 81 -7.76 4.51 20.80
N LYS A 82 -7.24 4.59 19.56
CA LYS A 82 -8.03 4.76 18.34
C LYS A 82 -9.11 3.68 18.17
N SER A 83 -8.87 2.47 18.68
CA SER A 83 -9.85 1.38 18.73
C SER A 83 -11.08 1.72 19.59
N ILE A 84 -10.88 2.33 20.77
CA ILE A 84 -12.00 2.81 21.61
C ILE A 84 -12.76 3.93 20.90
N LEU A 85 -12.05 4.88 20.28
CA LEU A 85 -12.66 5.98 19.53
C LEU A 85 -13.50 5.47 18.35
N CYS A 86 -13.02 4.46 17.63
CA CYS A 86 -13.78 3.76 16.60
C CYS A 86 -15.07 3.14 17.17
N LEU A 87 -14.99 2.43 18.30
CA LEU A 87 -16.19 1.82 18.90
C LEU A 87 -17.21 2.86 19.35
N ARG A 88 -16.76 4.02 19.86
CA ARG A 88 -17.64 5.16 20.18
C ARG A 88 -18.32 5.72 18.93
N ALA A 89 -17.56 5.90 17.85
CA ALA A 89 -18.09 6.36 16.57
C ALA A 89 -19.17 5.41 16.03
N LEU A 90 -18.91 4.10 16.03
CA LEU A 90 -19.86 3.08 15.61
C LEU A 90 -21.12 3.08 16.48
N LYS A 91 -20.96 3.17 17.80
CA LYS A 91 -22.09 3.27 18.73
C LYS A 91 -22.95 4.49 18.42
N ARG A 92 -22.33 5.65 18.17
CA ARG A 92 -23.03 6.90 17.87
C ARG A 92 -23.79 6.84 16.53
N LEU A 93 -23.18 6.24 15.51
CA LEU A 93 -23.82 6.00 14.21
C LEU A 93 -25.09 5.15 14.36
N VAL A 94 -25.07 4.15 15.24
CA VAL A 94 -26.23 3.28 15.50
C VAL A 94 -27.26 3.94 16.42
N SER A 95 -26.83 4.57 17.51
CA SER A 95 -27.74 5.12 18.52
C SER A 95 -28.37 6.46 18.12
N SER A 96 -27.72 7.21 17.22
CA SER A 96 -28.12 8.58 16.86
C SER A 96 -27.79 8.92 15.40
N PRO A 97 -28.33 8.15 14.43
CA PRO A 97 -27.97 8.29 13.01
C PRO A 97 -28.31 9.66 12.43
N GLN A 98 -29.50 10.20 12.72
CA GLN A 98 -29.94 11.50 12.20
C GLN A 98 -29.07 12.66 12.72
N LEU A 99 -28.68 12.61 14.00
CA LEU A 99 -27.80 13.61 14.59
C LEU A 99 -26.40 13.52 13.97
N THR A 100 -25.88 12.31 13.81
CA THR A 100 -24.55 12.09 13.22
C THR A 100 -24.51 12.50 11.75
N TRP A 101 -25.59 12.29 10.99
CA TRP A 101 -25.70 12.76 9.61
C TRP A 101 -25.66 14.28 9.50
N ARG A 102 -26.36 14.99 10.40
CA ARG A 102 -26.44 16.46 10.38
C ARG A 102 -25.19 17.14 10.93
N ALA A 103 -24.65 16.64 12.03
CA ALA A 103 -23.56 17.28 12.77
C ALA A 103 -22.18 16.68 12.48
N GLY A 104 -22.12 15.52 11.83
CA GLY A 104 -20.90 14.73 11.69
C GLY A 104 -20.50 14.01 12.98
N LEU A 105 -19.40 13.25 12.88
CA LEU A 105 -18.73 12.65 14.04
C LEU A 105 -17.78 13.65 14.70
N PRO A 106 -17.62 13.61 16.04
CA PRO A 106 -16.51 14.28 16.72
C PRO A 106 -15.16 13.94 16.07
N ALA A 107 -14.21 14.89 16.06
CA ALA A 107 -12.96 14.75 15.31
C ALA A 107 -12.12 13.53 15.71
N ASP A 108 -12.07 13.23 17.02
CA ASP A 108 -11.38 12.08 17.60
C ASP A 108 -12.08 10.74 17.26
N GLU A 109 -13.41 10.69 17.37
CA GLU A 109 -14.23 9.55 16.97
C GLU A 109 -14.09 9.27 15.46
N ARG A 110 -14.11 10.31 14.62
CA ARG A 110 -13.89 10.22 13.18
C ARG A 110 -12.48 9.70 12.86
N LEU A 111 -11.45 10.23 13.52
CA LEU A 111 -10.07 9.77 13.37
C LEU A 111 -9.95 8.28 13.75
N GLY A 112 -10.56 7.88 14.88
CA GLY A 112 -10.59 6.50 15.33
C GLY A 112 -11.23 5.57 14.31
N LEU A 113 -12.44 5.93 13.83
CA LEU A 113 -13.17 5.16 12.83
C LEU A 113 -12.36 5.01 11.53
N LEU A 114 -11.92 6.11 10.95
CA LEU A 114 -11.19 6.09 9.67
C LEU A 114 -9.84 5.38 9.80
N SER A 115 -9.13 5.52 10.92
CA SER A 115 -7.86 4.82 11.14
C SER A 115 -8.06 3.30 11.23
N VAL A 116 -9.11 2.85 11.92
CA VAL A 116 -9.42 1.42 12.01
C VAL A 116 -9.86 0.87 10.65
N LEU A 117 -10.72 1.58 9.91
CA LEU A 117 -11.12 1.18 8.55
C LEU A 117 -9.92 1.09 7.61
N LEU A 118 -9.02 2.08 7.66
CA LEU A 118 -7.80 2.11 6.87
C LEU A 118 -6.94 0.89 7.15
N LYS A 119 -6.64 0.61 8.43
CA LYS A 119 -5.82 -0.54 8.82
C LYS A 119 -6.51 -1.86 8.51
N ALA A 120 -7.82 -1.95 8.74
CA ALA A 120 -8.60 -3.14 8.43
C ALA A 120 -8.51 -3.52 6.95
N PHE A 121 -8.45 -2.52 6.05
CA PHE A 121 -8.31 -2.74 4.62
C PHE A 121 -6.86 -3.05 4.19
N PHE A 122 -5.91 -2.18 4.58
CA PHE A 122 -4.55 -2.25 4.06
C PHE A 122 -3.64 -3.24 4.78
N ALA A 123 -3.75 -3.38 6.10
CA ALA A 123 -2.81 -4.20 6.86
C ALA A 123 -2.83 -5.69 6.43
N PRO A 124 -3.99 -6.34 6.19
CA PRO A 124 -4.01 -7.72 5.72
C PRO A 124 -3.33 -7.89 4.35
N LEU A 125 -3.54 -6.95 3.43
CA LEU A 125 -2.89 -6.96 2.11
C LEU A 125 -1.37 -6.80 2.23
N MET A 126 -0.92 -5.85 3.04
CA MET A 126 0.51 -5.59 3.23
C MET A 126 1.24 -6.79 3.85
N VAL A 127 0.62 -7.46 4.83
CA VAL A 127 1.19 -8.68 5.44
C VAL A 127 1.42 -9.78 4.41
N VAL A 128 0.41 -10.08 3.58
CA VAL A 128 0.54 -11.18 2.61
C VAL A 128 1.40 -10.80 1.41
N TRP A 129 1.37 -9.54 0.97
CA TRP A 129 2.28 -9.06 -0.07
C TRP A 129 3.72 -9.02 0.38
N LEU A 130 3.97 -8.65 1.63
CA LEU A 130 5.31 -8.67 2.19
C LEU A 130 5.88 -10.09 2.14
N PHE A 131 5.09 -11.09 2.55
CA PHE A 131 5.49 -12.49 2.47
C PHE A 131 5.72 -12.93 1.02
N ASP A 132 4.77 -12.67 0.12
CA ASP A 132 4.87 -13.05 -1.30
C ASP A 132 6.11 -12.44 -1.97
N HIS A 133 6.37 -11.15 -1.77
CA HIS A 133 7.54 -10.48 -2.33
C HIS A 133 8.84 -10.98 -1.72
N THR A 134 8.85 -11.27 -0.41
CA THR A 134 10.03 -11.86 0.26
C THR A 134 10.35 -13.24 -0.32
N ALA A 135 9.34 -14.10 -0.45
CA ALA A 135 9.51 -15.45 -0.97
C ALA A 135 10.02 -15.45 -2.42
N LEU A 136 9.39 -14.66 -3.29
CA LEU A 136 9.78 -14.58 -4.70
C LEU A 136 11.14 -13.89 -4.89
N MET A 137 11.46 -12.87 -4.08
CA MET A 137 12.78 -12.25 -4.08
C MET A 137 13.86 -13.26 -3.70
N LEU A 138 13.66 -14.01 -2.61
CA LEU A 138 14.66 -14.98 -2.14
C LEU A 138 14.82 -16.14 -3.12
N SER A 139 13.72 -16.67 -3.68
CA SER A 139 13.77 -17.74 -4.69
C SER A 139 14.49 -17.30 -5.97
N ASN A 140 14.16 -16.13 -6.53
CA ASN A 140 14.87 -15.65 -7.73
C ASN A 140 16.33 -15.29 -7.41
N GLY A 141 16.61 -14.78 -6.20
CA GLY A 141 17.98 -14.50 -5.77
C GLY A 141 18.83 -15.76 -5.61
N SER A 142 18.26 -16.85 -5.07
CA SER A 142 18.97 -18.12 -4.95
C SER A 142 19.26 -18.74 -6.30
N GLU A 143 18.30 -18.74 -7.23
CA GLU A 143 18.49 -19.26 -8.59
C GLU A 143 19.51 -18.41 -9.37
N LEU A 144 19.45 -17.08 -9.24
CA LEU A 144 20.42 -16.17 -9.84
C LEU A 144 21.85 -16.48 -9.37
N LEU A 145 22.04 -16.69 -8.05
CA LEU A 145 23.34 -17.05 -7.48
C LEU A 145 23.80 -18.44 -7.91
N ALA A 146 22.87 -19.41 -7.99
CA ALA A 146 23.18 -20.77 -8.41
C ALA A 146 23.55 -20.87 -9.89
N ALA A 147 23.01 -19.99 -10.73
CA ALA A 147 23.33 -19.91 -12.16
C ALA A 147 24.51 -18.99 -12.49
N TRP A 148 24.94 -18.15 -11.55
CA TRP A 148 25.98 -17.15 -11.79
C TRP A 148 27.34 -17.78 -12.16
N GLY A 149 27.91 -17.37 -13.29
CA GLY A 149 29.25 -17.79 -13.73
C GLY A 149 29.34 -19.20 -14.31
N LYS A 150 28.20 -19.90 -14.47
CA LYS A 150 28.14 -21.19 -15.16
C LYS A 150 28.32 -21.01 -16.68
N PRO A 151 29.22 -21.77 -17.33
CA PRO A 151 29.50 -21.64 -18.76
C PRO A 151 28.27 -21.83 -19.66
N GLU A 152 27.31 -22.64 -19.24
CA GLU A 152 26.07 -22.96 -19.95
C GLU A 152 24.99 -21.89 -19.85
N THR A 153 25.15 -20.88 -18.98
CA THR A 153 24.13 -19.85 -18.74
C THR A 153 24.46 -18.58 -19.51
N ASP A 154 23.67 -18.30 -20.54
CA ASP A 154 23.74 -17.02 -21.25
C ASP A 154 23.20 -15.88 -20.36
N TRP A 155 23.82 -14.69 -20.46
CA TRP A 155 23.48 -13.53 -19.64
C TRP A 155 22.02 -13.08 -19.86
N LEU A 156 21.51 -13.14 -21.10
CA LEU A 156 20.16 -12.69 -21.39
C LEU A 156 19.13 -13.67 -20.81
N SER A 157 19.39 -14.98 -20.88
CA SER A 157 18.56 -15.98 -20.19
C SER A 157 18.56 -15.72 -18.68
N LEU A 158 19.73 -15.52 -18.08
CA LEU A 158 19.85 -15.26 -16.65
C LEU A 158 19.08 -13.99 -16.22
N PHE A 159 19.16 -12.93 -17.02
CA PHE A 159 18.38 -11.71 -16.81
C PHE A 159 16.88 -11.97 -16.89
N ASN A 160 16.42 -12.70 -17.91
CA ASN A 160 15.00 -12.96 -18.15
C ASN A 160 14.39 -13.89 -17.10
N ASP A 161 15.09 -14.96 -16.75
CA ASP A 161 14.57 -16.03 -15.92
C ASP A 161 14.56 -15.63 -14.44
N HIS A 162 15.61 -14.95 -13.98
CA HIS A 162 15.79 -14.67 -12.55
C HIS A 162 16.21 -13.22 -12.24
N GLY A 163 17.10 -12.62 -13.04
CA GLY A 163 17.70 -11.32 -12.74
C GLY A 163 16.67 -10.19 -12.65
N PHE A 164 15.78 -10.09 -13.63
CA PHE A 164 14.70 -9.11 -13.65
C PHE A 164 13.77 -9.31 -12.44
N TRP A 165 13.30 -10.54 -12.22
CA TRP A 165 12.34 -10.84 -11.17
C TRP A 165 12.92 -10.65 -9.77
N PHE A 166 14.18 -11.01 -9.55
CA PHE A 166 14.88 -10.71 -8.30
C PHE A 166 14.85 -9.21 -7.99
N LEU A 167 15.28 -8.38 -8.94
CA LEU A 167 15.32 -6.92 -8.77
C LEU A 167 13.92 -6.33 -8.59
N PHE A 168 12.96 -6.76 -9.41
CA PHE A 168 11.58 -6.27 -9.34
C PHE A 168 10.93 -6.63 -7.99
N LYS A 169 11.11 -7.86 -7.50
CA LYS A 169 10.57 -8.29 -6.21
C LYS A 169 11.30 -7.67 -5.02
N LEU A 170 12.60 -7.41 -5.13
CA LEU A 170 13.34 -6.61 -4.14
C LEU A 170 12.77 -5.18 -4.02
N ILE A 171 12.49 -4.54 -5.16
CA ILE A 171 11.88 -3.20 -5.22
C ILE A 171 10.50 -3.21 -4.54
N LEU A 172 9.63 -4.18 -4.86
CA LEU A 172 8.31 -4.30 -4.24
C LEU A 172 8.36 -4.70 -2.77
N PHE A 173 9.29 -5.57 -2.38
CA PHE A 173 9.55 -5.92 -0.99
C PHE A 173 9.86 -4.68 -0.18
N LEU A 174 10.81 -3.86 -0.62
CA LEU A 174 11.19 -2.63 0.07
C LEU A 174 9.99 -1.68 0.21
N ASP A 175 9.21 -1.47 -0.86
CA ASP A 175 7.98 -0.65 -0.81
C ASP A 175 7.01 -1.15 0.27
N VAL A 176 6.66 -2.43 0.17
CA VAL A 176 5.66 -3.05 1.04
C VAL A 176 6.14 -3.16 2.49
N VAL A 177 7.44 -3.32 2.77
CA VAL A 177 7.97 -3.28 4.14
C VAL A 177 7.62 -1.96 4.84
N PHE A 178 7.89 -0.82 4.21
CA PHE A 178 7.63 0.48 4.83
C PHE A 178 6.13 0.71 5.05
N PHE A 179 5.29 0.34 4.09
CA PHE A 179 3.83 0.42 4.26
C PHE A 179 3.32 -0.56 5.34
N THR A 180 3.84 -1.78 5.40
CA THR A 180 3.49 -2.77 6.43
C THR A 180 3.77 -2.22 7.82
N ILE A 181 4.97 -1.65 8.02
CA ILE A 181 5.35 -1.00 9.27
C ILE A 181 4.43 0.19 9.55
N GLY A 182 4.17 1.05 8.57
CA GLY A 182 3.29 2.21 8.72
C GLY A 182 1.87 1.85 9.15
N TYR A 183 1.31 0.74 8.69
CA TYR A 183 -0.04 0.30 9.11
C TYR A 183 -0.04 -0.44 10.45
N LEU A 184 0.96 -1.28 10.72
CA LEU A 184 0.98 -2.12 11.92
C LEU A 184 1.52 -1.40 13.16
N ILE A 185 2.44 -0.46 13.00
CA ILE A 185 3.16 0.17 14.11
C ILE A 185 2.82 1.66 14.19
N GLU A 186 2.27 2.09 15.32
CA GLU A 186 2.14 3.51 15.68
C GLU A 186 2.72 3.71 17.07
N LEU A 187 3.89 4.34 17.15
CA LEU A 187 4.60 4.62 18.39
C LEU A 187 4.97 6.10 18.42
N PRO A 188 4.58 6.86 19.46
CA PRO A 188 4.93 8.29 19.57
C PRO A 188 6.44 8.54 19.44
N ALA A 189 7.27 7.62 19.94
CA ALA A 189 8.73 7.69 19.84
C ALA A 189 9.27 7.69 18.40
N LEU A 190 8.51 7.14 17.45
CA LEU A 190 8.85 7.12 16.02
C LEU A 190 8.26 8.31 15.25
N ASN A 191 7.49 9.19 15.92
CA ASN A 191 6.76 10.31 15.31
C ASN A 191 5.97 9.88 14.07
N ASN A 192 5.31 8.71 14.16
CA ASN A 192 4.63 8.07 13.05
C ASN A 192 3.13 7.89 13.25
N GLU A 193 2.55 8.59 14.23
CA GLU A 193 1.14 8.54 14.54
C GLU A 193 0.30 9.10 13.39
N ILE A 194 -0.84 8.46 13.12
CA ILE A 194 -1.86 9.00 12.21
C ILE A 194 -2.47 10.24 12.86
N ARG A 195 -2.19 11.43 12.30
CA ARG A 195 -2.73 12.72 12.75
C ARG A 195 -4.11 12.99 12.16
N SER A 196 -4.29 12.66 10.88
CA SER A 196 -5.58 12.65 10.21
C SER A 196 -5.64 11.55 9.15
N VAL A 197 -6.86 11.20 8.76
CA VAL A 197 -7.16 10.35 7.60
C VAL A 197 -8.10 11.14 6.71
N ASP A 198 -7.92 11.06 5.40
CA ASP A 198 -8.73 11.76 4.41
C ASP A 198 -10.22 11.49 4.68
N PRO A 199 -11.04 12.51 4.96
CA PRO A 199 -12.46 12.32 5.27
C PRO A 199 -13.33 12.23 4.00
N THR A 200 -12.77 12.42 2.80
CA THR A 200 -13.53 12.56 1.56
C THR A 200 -13.84 11.23 0.90
N LEU A 201 -15.07 11.06 0.40
CA LEU A 201 -15.44 9.86 -0.37
C LEU A 201 -14.62 9.72 -1.65
N LEU A 202 -14.25 10.85 -2.27
CA LEU A 202 -13.44 10.84 -3.49
C LEU A 202 -12.05 10.28 -3.23
N GLY A 203 -11.35 10.78 -2.20
CA GLY A 203 -10.02 10.28 -1.80
C GLY A 203 -10.01 8.78 -1.55
N TRP A 204 -10.99 8.29 -0.76
CA TRP A 204 -11.16 6.86 -0.53
C TRP A 204 -11.45 6.08 -1.81
N THR A 205 -12.36 6.57 -2.66
CA THR A 205 -12.75 5.87 -3.90
C THR A 205 -11.56 5.72 -4.84
N VAL A 206 -10.83 6.79 -5.13
CA VAL A 206 -9.69 6.74 -6.04
C VAL A 206 -8.53 5.94 -5.45
N ALA A 207 -8.38 5.96 -4.12
CA ALA A 207 -7.38 5.14 -3.45
C ALA A 207 -7.73 3.65 -3.57
N LEU A 208 -8.93 3.26 -3.14
CA LEU A 208 -9.40 1.88 -3.11
C LEU A 208 -9.50 1.25 -4.50
N ALA A 209 -9.84 2.02 -5.53
CA ALA A 209 -9.85 1.57 -6.93
C ALA A 209 -8.50 0.96 -7.40
N CYS A 210 -7.40 1.25 -6.71
CA CYS A 210 -6.08 0.70 -7.00
C CYS A 210 -5.78 -0.63 -6.30
N TYR A 211 -6.67 -1.14 -5.44
CA TYR A 211 -6.41 -2.30 -4.58
C TYR A 211 -7.50 -3.38 -4.71
N PRO A 212 -7.16 -4.67 -4.52
CA PRO A 212 -8.15 -5.74 -4.42
C PRO A 212 -9.18 -5.49 -3.32
N PRO A 213 -10.47 -5.79 -3.53
CA PRO A 213 -11.08 -6.37 -4.74
C PRO A 213 -11.39 -5.38 -5.87
N PHE A 214 -11.23 -4.07 -5.64
CA PHE A 214 -11.77 -3.04 -6.51
C PHE A 214 -10.96 -2.85 -7.80
N ASN A 215 -9.64 -3.09 -7.76
CA ASN A 215 -8.78 -2.98 -8.93
C ASN A 215 -9.19 -3.91 -10.09
N ASP A 216 -9.79 -5.06 -9.81
CA ASP A 216 -10.33 -5.96 -10.84
C ASP A 216 -11.47 -5.31 -11.60
N LEU A 217 -12.37 -4.62 -10.89
CA LEU A 217 -13.47 -3.86 -11.49
C LEU A 217 -12.94 -2.64 -12.24
N THR A 218 -12.01 -1.89 -11.65
CA THR A 218 -11.37 -0.74 -12.30
C THR A 218 -10.67 -1.14 -13.60
N SER A 219 -9.93 -2.25 -13.60
CA SER A 219 -9.30 -2.80 -14.81
C SER A 219 -10.33 -3.08 -15.89
N LYS A 220 -11.47 -3.69 -15.54
CA LYS A 220 -12.55 -3.98 -16.50
C LYS A 220 -13.18 -2.73 -17.05
N ILE A 221 -13.43 -1.71 -16.22
CA ILE A 221 -13.99 -0.41 -16.64
C ILE A 221 -13.05 0.26 -17.65
N PHE A 222 -11.74 0.16 -17.44
CA PHE A 222 -10.74 0.71 -18.34
C PHE A 222 -10.50 -0.13 -19.60
N GLY A 223 -11.24 -1.22 -19.81
CA GLY A 223 -11.12 -2.05 -21.01
C GLY A 223 -10.16 -3.23 -20.86
N GLY A 224 -9.63 -3.47 -19.66
CA GLY A 224 -8.71 -4.56 -19.34
C GLY A 224 -7.38 -4.07 -18.77
N GLY A 225 -6.62 -4.97 -18.13
CA GLY A 225 -5.25 -4.72 -17.70
C GLY A 225 -4.27 -5.10 -18.82
N TYR A 226 -3.78 -4.11 -19.58
CA TYR A 226 -2.87 -4.34 -20.71
C TYR A 226 -1.37 -4.17 -20.37
N SER A 227 -1.04 -3.84 -19.12
CA SER A 227 0.34 -3.68 -18.68
C SER A 227 0.91 -4.99 -18.15
N ALA A 228 2.05 -5.41 -18.67
CA ALA A 228 2.86 -6.49 -18.11
C ALA A 228 3.89 -5.93 -17.12
N ASP A 229 4.12 -6.64 -16.01
CA ASP A 229 5.21 -6.32 -15.07
C ASP A 229 6.59 -6.54 -15.71
N PHE A 230 6.71 -7.54 -16.59
CA PHE A 230 7.91 -7.82 -17.38
C PHE A 230 7.55 -7.90 -18.89
N PRO A 231 7.47 -6.75 -19.60
CA PRO A 231 7.12 -6.74 -21.02
C PRO A 231 8.18 -7.42 -21.89
N HIS A 232 7.73 -8.27 -22.81
CA HIS A 232 8.59 -8.97 -23.76
C HIS A 232 8.63 -8.25 -25.12
N PHE A 233 9.83 -8.11 -25.69
CA PHE A 233 10.04 -7.47 -26.97
C PHE A 233 11.03 -8.30 -27.80
N ASP A 234 10.76 -8.46 -29.10
CA ASP A 234 11.53 -9.38 -29.96
C ASP A 234 12.99 -8.96 -30.13
N HIS A 235 13.28 -7.66 -30.17
CA HIS A 235 14.64 -7.16 -30.36
C HIS A 235 15.40 -7.15 -29.01
N PRO A 236 16.46 -7.97 -28.82
CA PRO A 236 17.08 -8.18 -27.50
C PRO A 236 17.57 -6.91 -26.82
N VAL A 237 18.22 -6.01 -27.57
CA VAL A 237 18.72 -4.74 -26.99
C VAL A 237 17.57 -3.86 -26.51
N PHE A 238 16.48 -3.78 -27.27
CA PHE A 238 15.33 -2.97 -26.91
C PHE A 238 14.61 -3.57 -25.70
N HIS A 239 14.48 -4.91 -25.67
CA HIS A 239 13.94 -5.65 -24.54
C HIS A 239 14.68 -5.34 -23.23
N VAL A 240 16.01 -5.43 -23.24
CA VAL A 240 16.84 -5.14 -22.07
C VAL A 240 16.72 -3.68 -21.67
N VAL A 241 16.87 -2.73 -22.61
CA VAL A 241 16.81 -1.29 -22.32
C VAL A 241 15.45 -0.89 -21.72
N ALA A 242 14.35 -1.37 -22.30
CA ALA A 242 13.01 -1.09 -21.81
C ALA A 242 12.80 -1.61 -20.38
N ASN A 243 13.24 -2.84 -20.10
CA ASN A 243 13.07 -3.46 -18.78
C ASN A 243 14.02 -2.90 -17.72
N VAL A 244 15.25 -2.50 -18.08
CA VAL A 244 16.14 -1.77 -17.18
C VAL A 244 15.58 -0.39 -16.86
N LEU A 245 15.00 0.32 -17.83
CA LEU A 245 14.33 1.59 -17.60
C LEU A 245 13.10 1.43 -16.69
N LEU A 246 12.30 0.38 -16.90
CA LEU A 246 11.18 0.01 -16.03
C LEU A 246 11.66 -0.23 -14.59
N LEU A 247 12.70 -1.04 -14.40
CA LEU A 247 13.30 -1.28 -13.08
C LEU A 247 13.82 0.02 -12.45
N ALA A 248 14.45 0.91 -13.21
CA ALA A 248 14.94 2.19 -12.71
C ALA A 248 13.78 3.10 -12.25
N LEU A 249 12.69 3.17 -13.01
CA LEU A 249 11.48 3.89 -12.62
C LEU A 249 10.88 3.29 -11.34
N MET A 250 10.77 1.97 -11.27
CA MET A 250 10.24 1.28 -10.09
C MET A 250 11.16 1.43 -8.87
N ALA A 251 12.48 1.53 -9.05
CA ALA A 251 13.42 1.85 -7.98
C ALA A 251 13.21 3.28 -7.45
N ILE A 252 12.95 4.27 -8.32
CA ILE A 252 12.57 5.63 -7.88
C ILE A 252 11.23 5.60 -7.15
N TYR A 253 10.25 4.82 -7.64
CA TYR A 253 8.98 4.60 -6.95
C TYR A 253 9.19 4.13 -5.51
N THR A 254 9.96 3.06 -5.31
CA THR A 254 10.25 2.53 -3.97
C THR A 254 11.11 3.46 -3.13
N SER A 255 12.01 4.25 -3.74
CA SER A 255 12.79 5.27 -3.01
C SER A 255 11.90 6.32 -2.34
N ALA A 256 10.70 6.57 -2.89
CA ALA A 256 9.71 7.45 -2.26
C ALA A 256 9.17 6.83 -0.97
N SER A 257 8.89 5.53 -0.97
CA SER A 257 8.43 4.79 0.21
C SER A 257 9.52 4.70 1.28
N VAL A 258 10.77 4.49 0.88
CA VAL A 258 11.95 4.57 1.77
C VAL A 258 12.04 5.96 2.42
N ALA A 259 11.81 7.04 1.66
CA ALA A 259 11.82 8.39 2.20
C ALA A 259 10.65 8.69 3.15
N LEU A 260 9.47 8.07 2.94
CA LEU A 260 8.36 8.12 3.90
C LEU A 260 8.70 7.38 5.21
N ASN A 261 9.53 6.32 5.13
CA ASN A 261 9.97 5.53 6.27
C ASN A 261 8.78 5.04 7.12
N PHE A 262 8.81 5.25 8.45
CA PHE A 262 7.72 4.86 9.38
C PHE A 262 6.37 5.55 9.11
N LYS A 263 6.34 6.57 8.24
CA LYS A 263 5.14 7.35 7.92
C LYS A 263 4.46 6.89 6.62
N ALA A 264 4.97 5.85 5.97
CA ALA A 264 4.38 5.33 4.73
C ALA A 264 2.97 4.78 4.97
N SER A 265 1.96 5.47 4.46
CA SER A 265 0.59 4.96 4.36
C SER A 265 -0.27 5.78 3.40
N ASN A 266 -1.24 5.12 2.77
CA ASN A 266 -2.26 5.76 1.96
C ASN A 266 -3.23 6.57 2.82
N LEU A 267 -3.80 7.67 2.28
CA LEU A 267 -4.89 8.47 2.86
C LEU A 267 -4.60 9.17 4.18
N THR A 268 -3.40 9.05 4.74
CA THR A 268 -3.08 9.61 6.07
C THR A 268 -2.23 10.85 5.99
N HIS A 269 -2.40 11.74 6.97
CA HIS A 269 -1.40 12.71 7.32
C HIS A 269 -0.59 12.22 8.55
N ARG A 270 0.73 12.11 8.39
CA ARG A 270 1.70 11.75 9.46
C ARG A 270 2.89 12.72 9.53
N GLY A 271 2.71 13.92 8.97
CA GLY A 271 3.74 14.93 8.78
C GLY A 271 4.30 14.94 7.35
N ILE A 272 4.68 16.14 6.90
CA ILE A 272 5.19 16.39 5.55
C ILE A 272 6.63 15.90 5.38
N ILE A 273 6.92 15.26 4.24
CA ILE A 273 8.25 14.77 3.87
C ILE A 273 8.76 15.57 2.67
N ALA A 274 9.94 16.16 2.82
CA ALA A 274 10.55 17.06 1.83
C ALA A 274 12.00 16.66 1.47
N HIS A 275 12.38 15.41 1.71
CA HIS A 275 13.70 14.86 1.40
C HIS A 275 13.60 13.62 0.50
N GLY A 276 14.74 13.09 0.05
CA GLY A 276 14.76 12.01 -0.94
C GLY A 276 14.16 12.49 -2.26
N PRO A 277 13.34 11.68 -2.96
CA PRO A 277 12.75 12.09 -4.23
C PRO A 277 11.73 13.25 -4.08
N TYR A 278 11.13 13.41 -2.90
CA TYR A 278 10.20 14.50 -2.58
C TYR A 278 10.84 15.90 -2.63
N ARG A 279 12.17 16.02 -2.68
CA ARG A 279 12.83 17.33 -2.87
C ARG A 279 12.73 17.86 -4.31
N PHE A 280 12.39 17.00 -5.26
CA PHE A 280 12.37 17.33 -6.70
C PHE A 280 10.95 17.47 -7.24
N ILE A 281 10.07 16.55 -6.86
CA ILE A 281 8.67 16.50 -7.29
C ILE A 281 7.80 16.01 -6.12
N ARG A 282 6.53 16.42 -6.08
CA ARG A 282 5.64 16.10 -4.96
C ARG A 282 5.12 14.66 -4.95
N HIS A 283 4.97 14.03 -6.12
CA HIS A 283 4.42 12.67 -6.27
C HIS A 283 5.33 11.74 -7.09
N PRO A 284 6.56 11.46 -6.63
CA PRO A 284 7.53 10.64 -7.36
C PRO A 284 7.05 9.20 -7.57
N ALA A 285 6.42 8.59 -6.56
CA ALA A 285 5.87 7.24 -6.69
C ALA A 285 4.83 7.18 -7.82
N TYR A 286 3.88 8.11 -7.84
CA TYR A 286 2.78 8.09 -8.80
C TYR A 286 3.27 8.25 -10.24
N VAL A 287 4.17 9.20 -10.51
CA VAL A 287 4.66 9.41 -11.88
C VAL A 287 5.52 8.23 -12.35
N CYS A 288 6.44 7.74 -11.51
CA CYS A 288 7.34 6.65 -11.91
C CYS A 288 6.60 5.34 -12.14
N LYS A 289 5.60 5.03 -11.31
CA LYS A 289 4.75 3.84 -11.50
C LYS A 289 3.95 3.92 -12.80
N ASN A 290 3.36 5.07 -13.12
CA ASN A 290 2.64 5.22 -14.38
C ASN A 290 3.58 5.09 -15.59
N LEU A 291 4.76 5.73 -15.56
CA LEU A 291 5.73 5.60 -16.64
C LEU A 291 6.19 4.14 -16.82
N ALA A 292 6.41 3.40 -15.73
CA ALA A 292 6.72 1.97 -15.78
C ALA A 292 5.59 1.16 -16.43
N TRP A 293 4.33 1.46 -16.11
CA TRP A 293 3.17 0.83 -16.75
C TRP A 293 3.02 1.21 -18.23
N TRP A 294 3.36 2.43 -18.63
CA TRP A 294 3.42 2.80 -20.06
C TRP A 294 4.46 1.99 -20.82
N ILE A 295 5.60 1.65 -20.21
CA ILE A 295 6.57 0.70 -20.79
C ILE A 295 5.96 -0.72 -20.84
N GLY A 296 5.33 -1.15 -19.75
CA GLY A 296 4.62 -2.44 -19.65
C GLY A 296 3.49 -2.63 -20.66
N LEU A 297 2.89 -1.53 -21.14
CA LEU A 297 1.88 -1.51 -22.22
C LEU A 297 2.46 -1.85 -23.60
N GLY A 298 3.76 -1.66 -23.79
CA GLY A 298 4.43 -1.70 -25.10
C GLY A 298 4.05 -2.90 -25.98
N PRO A 299 4.15 -4.15 -25.49
CA PRO A 299 3.83 -5.33 -26.29
C PRO A 299 2.35 -5.37 -26.71
N ALA A 300 1.43 -5.02 -25.80
CA ALA A 300 0.00 -4.95 -26.10
C ALA A 300 -0.31 -3.86 -27.14
N LEU A 301 0.38 -2.71 -27.06
CA LEU A 301 0.22 -1.63 -28.02
C LEU A 301 0.73 -2.02 -29.42
N ILE A 302 1.87 -2.71 -29.52
CA ILE A 302 2.40 -3.23 -30.79
C ILE A 302 1.38 -4.17 -31.45
N LEU A 303 0.83 -5.11 -30.67
CA LEU A 303 -0.22 -6.02 -31.16
C LEU A 303 -1.48 -5.26 -31.59
N ALA A 304 -1.90 -4.27 -30.80
CA ALA A 304 -3.07 -3.46 -31.11
C ALA A 304 -2.92 -2.69 -32.43
N ILE A 305 -1.74 -2.14 -32.70
CA ILE A 305 -1.40 -1.43 -33.95
C ILE A 305 -1.56 -2.35 -35.17
N GLN A 306 -1.16 -3.62 -35.04
CA GLN A 306 -1.31 -4.62 -36.10
C GLN A 306 -2.75 -5.12 -36.27
N THR A 307 -3.61 -4.89 -35.27
CA THR A 307 -4.97 -5.44 -35.23
C THR A 307 -6.01 -4.47 -35.77
N SER A 308 -6.22 -3.32 -35.12
CA SER A 308 -7.23 -2.34 -35.52
C SER A 308 -7.12 -1.02 -34.75
N LEU A 309 -7.70 0.05 -35.29
CA LEU A 309 -7.84 1.33 -34.57
C LEU A 309 -8.57 1.16 -33.23
N THR A 310 -9.63 0.34 -33.18
CA THR A 310 -10.36 0.06 -31.94
C THR A 310 -9.46 -0.58 -30.89
N ALA A 311 -8.61 -1.53 -31.27
CA ALA A 311 -7.66 -2.15 -30.34
C ALA A 311 -6.66 -1.12 -29.78
N ILE A 312 -6.17 -0.20 -30.63
CA ILE A 312 -5.28 0.90 -30.21
C ILE A 312 -6.00 1.78 -29.18
N LEU A 313 -7.22 2.24 -29.50
CA LEU A 313 -8.00 3.12 -28.63
C LEU A 313 -8.31 2.47 -27.28
N MET A 314 -8.65 1.18 -27.25
CA MET A 314 -8.90 0.44 -26.01
C MET A 314 -7.62 0.30 -25.16
N THR A 315 -6.50 -0.04 -25.79
CA THR A 315 -5.21 -0.25 -25.11
C THR A 315 -4.68 1.06 -24.50
N VAL A 316 -4.65 2.13 -25.30
CA VAL A 316 -4.22 3.47 -24.85
C VAL A 316 -5.22 4.07 -23.87
N GLY A 317 -6.52 3.93 -24.13
CA GLY A 317 -7.59 4.40 -23.25
C GLY A 317 -7.53 3.75 -21.87
N SER A 318 -7.21 2.46 -21.80
CA SER A 318 -6.99 1.76 -20.53
C SER A 318 -5.88 2.39 -19.72
N MET A 319 -4.70 2.56 -20.32
CA MET A 319 -3.55 3.13 -19.63
C MET A 319 -3.76 4.61 -19.25
N PHE A 320 -4.48 5.35 -20.09
CA PHE A 320 -4.90 6.71 -19.78
C PHE A 320 -5.82 6.74 -18.55
N GLY A 321 -6.78 5.82 -18.43
CA GLY A 321 -7.63 5.68 -17.25
C GLY A 321 -6.84 5.48 -15.96
N TRP A 322 -5.83 4.60 -15.99
CA TRP A 322 -4.92 4.41 -14.85
C TRP A 322 -4.13 5.67 -14.51
N SER A 323 -3.60 6.36 -15.52
CA SER A 323 -2.90 7.63 -15.34
C SER A 323 -3.80 8.70 -14.68
N VAL A 324 -5.07 8.77 -15.09
CA VAL A 324 -6.07 9.66 -14.50
C VAL A 324 -6.35 9.29 -13.04
N ILE A 325 -6.47 8.01 -12.67
CA ILE A 325 -6.68 7.62 -11.27
C ILE A 325 -5.52 8.10 -10.38
N TYR A 326 -4.27 7.90 -10.81
CA TYR A 326 -3.12 8.34 -10.03
C TYR A 326 -3.00 9.87 -9.96
N TYR A 327 -3.40 10.56 -11.03
CA TYR A 327 -3.54 12.01 -11.01
C TYR A 327 -4.58 12.46 -9.97
N MET A 328 -5.76 11.85 -9.98
CA MET A 328 -6.82 12.16 -9.01
C MET A 328 -6.41 11.85 -7.57
N ARG A 329 -5.70 10.73 -7.34
CA ARG A 329 -5.14 10.38 -6.03
C ARG A 329 -4.20 11.47 -5.52
N ALA A 330 -3.31 11.96 -6.37
CA ALA A 330 -2.42 13.04 -6.02
C ALA A 330 -3.21 14.28 -5.59
N LEU A 331 -4.22 14.69 -6.38
CA LEU A 331 -5.04 15.85 -6.06
C LEU A 331 -5.77 15.70 -4.72
N THR A 332 -6.44 14.57 -4.49
CA THR A 332 -7.15 14.33 -3.22
C THR A 332 -6.19 14.31 -2.03
N GLU A 333 -5.00 13.75 -2.21
CA GLU A 333 -3.97 13.72 -1.18
C GLU A 333 -3.45 15.14 -0.86
N GLU A 334 -3.14 15.94 -1.88
CA GLU A 334 -2.72 17.34 -1.68
C GLU A 334 -3.80 18.17 -0.99
N ASP A 335 -5.07 18.01 -1.40
CA ASP A 335 -6.19 18.76 -0.83
C ASP A 335 -6.44 18.37 0.63
N HIS A 336 -6.36 17.06 0.94
CA HIS A 336 -6.39 16.60 2.32
C HIS A 336 -5.24 17.21 3.13
N LEU A 337 -4.00 17.16 2.64
CA LEU A 337 -2.84 17.72 3.35
C LEU A 337 -2.97 19.23 3.59
N ARG A 338 -3.42 20.01 2.60
CA ARG A 338 -3.72 21.46 2.76
C ARG A 338 -4.78 21.72 3.82
N SER A 339 -5.78 20.85 3.93
CA SER A 339 -6.89 21.05 4.88
C SER A 339 -6.53 20.78 6.34
N VAL A 340 -5.39 20.11 6.61
CA VAL A 340 -5.00 19.65 7.95
C VAL A 340 -3.59 20.05 8.39
N ASP A 341 -2.75 20.56 7.50
CA ASP A 341 -1.36 20.96 7.79
C ASP A 341 -0.99 22.30 7.16
N ASP A 342 -0.81 23.32 8.00
CA ASP A 342 -0.46 24.70 7.61
C ASP A 342 0.92 24.83 6.94
N THR A 343 1.77 23.80 7.00
CA THR A 343 3.11 23.78 6.40
C THR A 343 3.12 23.22 4.99
N TYR A 344 2.04 22.57 4.53
CA TYR A 344 2.02 21.91 3.23
C TYR A 344 2.13 22.89 2.05
N ASP A 345 1.55 24.07 2.17
CA ASP A 345 1.68 25.11 1.14
C ASP A 345 3.11 25.67 1.06
N GLN A 346 3.82 25.75 2.19
CA GLN A 346 5.24 26.13 2.21
C GLN A 346 6.10 25.08 1.50
N TYR A 347 5.75 23.80 1.64
CA TYR A 347 6.38 22.72 0.88
C TYR A 347 6.09 22.84 -0.62
N CYS A 348 4.85 23.13 -1.02
CA CYS A 348 4.49 23.34 -2.42
C CYS A 348 5.22 24.54 -3.06
N GLN A 349 5.50 25.59 -2.30
CA GLN A 349 6.30 26.73 -2.78
C GLN A 349 7.76 26.35 -3.06
N LYS A 350 8.33 25.45 -2.23
CA LYS A 350 9.70 24.93 -2.42
C LYS A 350 9.77 23.90 -3.55
N VAL A 351 8.80 22.99 -3.60
CA VAL A 351 8.71 21.90 -4.59
C VAL A 351 7.51 22.15 -5.49
N LYS A 352 7.73 22.99 -6.49
CA LYS A 352 6.66 23.49 -7.38
C LYS A 352 6.01 22.39 -8.20
N TYR A 353 6.82 21.44 -8.66
CA TYR A 353 6.41 20.44 -9.64
C TYR A 353 5.66 19.28 -8.97
N ARG A 354 4.48 18.95 -9.49
CA ARG A 354 3.68 17.84 -8.97
C ARG A 354 4.26 16.49 -9.38
N PHE A 355 4.53 16.33 -10.68
CA PHE A 355 4.95 15.05 -11.28
C PHE A 355 6.21 15.18 -12.14
N ILE A 356 6.29 16.20 -13.00
CA ILE A 356 7.37 16.35 -13.99
C ILE A 356 8.05 17.70 -13.76
N PRO A 357 9.38 17.75 -13.56
CA PRO A 357 10.10 19.01 -13.48
C PRO A 357 9.84 19.89 -14.70
N GLY A 358 9.48 21.14 -14.47
CA GLY A 358 9.11 22.10 -15.53
C GLY A 358 7.62 22.13 -15.88
N VAL A 359 6.81 21.20 -15.37
CA VAL A 359 5.34 21.19 -15.52
C VAL A 359 4.70 21.42 -14.15
N VAL A 360 3.96 22.54 -14.00
CA VAL A 360 3.32 22.94 -12.74
C VAL A 360 1.98 22.26 -12.56
#